data_AF-A0A662G6H0-F1
#
_entry.id   AF-A0A662G6H0-F1
#
_cell.length_a   1.000
_cell.length_b   1.000
_cell.length_c   1.000
_cell.angle_alpha   90.00
_cell.angle_beta   90.00
_cell.angle_gamma   90.00
#
_symmetry.space_group_name_H-M   'P 1'
#
loop_
_entity.id
_entity.type
_entity.pdbx_description
1 polymer ?
#
loop_
_entity_poly.entity_id
_entity_poly.type
_entity_poly.pdbx_seq_one_letter_code
_entity_poly.pdbx_strand_id
1 'polypeptide(L)'
;MTYDTLIGLHRFEHTLKPKNDFLLLSPLKVISKRGKIECWGSEIDSLEIREKGIPILIRALEISDLEIWAPSKPTEIPGIIPKEWEDLVSRIKPGDVIMLLGGVDVGKSGLFAFLANKLVSAGMRVGLIDADVGQSDIGPVGTI
;
A
#
# COMPACT_ATOMS: atom_id res chain seq x y z
N MET A 1 22.08 -11.03 17.41
CA MET A 1 20.89 -11.06 18.27
C MET A 1 19.70 -10.58 17.45
N THR A 2 18.99 -11.52 16.82
CA THR A 2 17.71 -11.26 16.16
C THR A 2 16.66 -11.12 17.24
N TYR A 3 16.33 -9.86 17.59
CA TYR A 3 15.15 -9.59 18.41
C TYR A 3 13.94 -10.12 17.64
N ASP A 4 13.22 -11.06 18.24
CA ASP A 4 12.01 -11.63 17.68
C ASP A 4 10.92 -10.54 17.70
N THR A 5 10.79 -9.81 16.60
CA THR A 5 9.87 -8.67 16.44
C THR A 5 8.39 -9.06 16.42
N LEU A 6 8.05 -10.33 16.62
CA LEU A 6 6.69 -10.77 16.88
C LEU A 6 6.20 -10.41 18.31
N ILE A 7 7.09 -9.98 19.21
CA ILE A 7 6.71 -9.49 20.54
C ILE A 7 5.80 -8.26 20.37
N GLY A 8 4.52 -8.43 20.71
CA GLY A 8 3.50 -7.38 20.66
C GLY A 8 2.60 -7.40 19.43
N LEU A 9 2.75 -8.38 18.52
CA LEU A 9 1.75 -8.62 17.48
C LEU A 9 0.71 -9.62 17.97
N HIS A 10 -0.55 -9.28 17.76
CA HIS A 10 -1.69 -10.14 18.04
C HIS A 10 -2.27 -10.65 16.74
N ARG A 11 -2.68 -11.93 16.73
CA ARG A 11 -3.35 -12.53 15.58
C ARG A 11 -4.82 -12.15 15.58
N PHE A 12 -5.30 -11.69 14.44
CA PHE A 12 -6.70 -11.40 14.14
C PHE A 12 -7.10 -12.15 12.87
N GLU A 13 -8.29 -12.75 12.90
CA GLU A 13 -8.96 -13.27 11.71
C GLU A 13 -10.05 -12.29 11.31
N HIS A 14 -10.14 -11.96 10.03
CA HIS A 14 -11.09 -10.95 9.54
C HIS A 14 -11.52 -11.21 8.11
N THR A 15 -12.83 -11.12 7.84
CA THR A 15 -13.36 -11.14 6.47
C THR A 15 -13.50 -9.71 5.96
N LEU A 16 -12.65 -9.32 5.01
CA LEU A 16 -12.67 -8.00 4.39
C LEU A 16 -13.53 -8.03 3.12
N LYS A 17 -14.39 -7.02 2.95
CA LYS A 17 -15.26 -6.88 1.78
C LYS A 17 -14.74 -5.76 0.87
N PRO A 18 -14.96 -5.84 -0.45
CA PRO A 18 -14.65 -4.73 -1.34
C PRO A 18 -15.31 -3.43 -0.87
N LYS A 19 -14.62 -2.30 -1.09
CA LYS A 19 -14.96 -0.95 -0.59
C LYS A 19 -14.73 -0.72 0.90
N ASN A 20 -14.29 -1.73 1.65
CA ASN A 20 -13.71 -1.56 2.98
C ASN A 20 -12.22 -1.87 2.89
N ASP A 21 -11.41 -0.97 3.45
CA ASP A 21 -9.97 -1.01 3.38
C ASP A 21 -9.38 -0.99 4.80
N PHE A 22 -8.13 -1.42 4.94
CA PHE A 22 -7.34 -1.22 6.14
C PHE A 22 -6.18 -0.27 5.84
N LEU A 23 -5.93 0.69 6.73
CA LEU A 23 -4.68 1.42 6.78
C LEU A 23 -4.00 1.11 8.11
N LEU A 24 -2.93 0.32 8.05
CA LEU A 24 -2.24 -0.21 9.22
C LEU A 24 -0.81 0.34 9.27
N LEU A 25 -0.32 0.64 10.47
CA LEU A 25 1.10 0.93 10.65
C LEU A 25 1.84 -0.37 10.97
N SER A 26 2.94 -0.60 10.26
CA SER A 26 3.86 -1.70 10.54
C SER A 26 4.49 -1.54 11.95
N PRO A 27 4.96 -2.62 12.60
CA PRO A 27 5.18 -3.94 12.05
C PRO A 27 3.88 -4.72 11.91
N LEU A 28 3.76 -5.49 10.83
CA LEU A 28 2.58 -6.33 10.60
C LEU A 28 2.89 -7.50 9.68
N LYS A 29 2.01 -8.49 9.75
CA LYS A 29 1.91 -9.55 8.75
C LYS A 29 0.46 -9.68 8.32
N VAL A 30 0.22 -9.86 7.03
CA VAL A 30 -1.11 -10.12 6.48
C VAL A 30 -1.00 -11.31 5.54
N ILE A 31 -1.93 -12.25 5.63
CA ILE A 31 -2.05 -13.38 4.73
C ILE A 31 -3.50 -13.47 4.27
N SER A 32 -3.73 -13.51 2.96
CA SER A 32 -5.02 -13.92 2.41
C SER A 32 -5.13 -15.44 2.50
N LYS A 33 -6.07 -15.94 3.29
CA LYS A 33 -6.41 -17.38 3.33
C LYS A 33 -7.31 -17.76 2.17
N ARG A 34 -8.17 -16.83 1.77
CA ARG A 34 -9.10 -16.96 0.67
C ARG A 34 -9.40 -15.58 0.10
N GLY A 35 -9.55 -15.52 -1.21
CA GLY A 35 -9.87 -14.30 -1.91
C GLY A 35 -8.62 -13.51 -2.31
N LYS A 36 -8.83 -12.43 -3.04
CA LYS A 36 -7.77 -11.55 -3.56
C LYS A 36 -7.75 -10.23 -2.80
N ILE A 37 -6.55 -9.87 -2.35
CA ILE A 37 -6.28 -8.57 -1.75
C ILE A 37 -5.17 -7.85 -2.50
N GLU A 38 -5.07 -6.55 -2.30
CA GLU A 38 -3.96 -5.74 -2.75
C GLU A 38 -3.34 -4.92 -1.62
N CYS A 39 -2.04 -4.68 -1.74
CA CYS A 39 -1.31 -3.68 -0.96
C CYS A 39 -0.90 -2.52 -1.87
N TRP A 40 -1.35 -1.31 -1.57
CA TRP A 40 -1.07 -0.12 -2.39
C TRP A 40 -1.25 -0.37 -3.90
N GLY A 41 -2.32 -1.06 -4.30
CA GLY A 41 -2.63 -1.33 -5.71
C GLY A 41 -1.94 -2.56 -6.34
N SER A 42 -1.05 -3.24 -5.63
CA SER A 42 -0.42 -4.50 -6.07
C SER A 42 -1.12 -5.71 -5.45
N GLU A 43 -1.56 -6.67 -6.26
CA GLU A 43 -2.18 -7.93 -5.77
C GLU A 43 -1.15 -8.75 -4.98
N ILE A 44 -1.51 -9.19 -3.78
CA ILE A 44 -0.63 -9.97 -2.90
C ILE A 44 -1.38 -11.13 -2.24
N ASP A 45 -0.67 -12.25 -2.04
CA ASP A 45 -1.16 -13.35 -1.20
C ASP A 45 -0.77 -13.16 0.28
N SER A 46 0.41 -12.56 0.51
CA SER A 46 0.90 -12.25 1.85
C SER A 46 1.92 -11.11 1.84
N LEU A 47 2.02 -10.43 2.97
CA LEU A 47 2.99 -9.37 3.22
C LEU A 47 3.48 -9.44 4.67
N GLU A 48 4.77 -9.29 4.90
CA GLU A 48 5.36 -9.16 6.24
C GLU A 48 6.32 -7.98 6.24
N ILE A 49 6.04 -6.99 7.10
CA ILE A 49 6.89 -5.81 7.27
C ILE A 49 7.25 -5.69 8.73
N ARG A 50 8.55 -5.68 9.01
CA ARG A 50 9.11 -5.68 10.36
C ARG A 50 9.56 -4.30 10.83
N GLU A 51 9.87 -3.42 9.89
CA GLU A 51 10.15 -2.03 10.20
C GLU A 51 8.91 -1.37 10.79
N LYS A 52 9.07 -0.42 11.72
CA LYS A 52 7.95 0.23 12.39
C LYS A 52 7.55 1.52 11.68
N GLY A 53 6.26 1.82 11.67
CA GLY A 53 5.76 3.11 11.22
C GLY A 53 5.56 3.26 9.71
N ILE A 54 5.71 2.18 8.92
CA ILE A 54 5.38 2.20 7.50
C ILE A 54 3.86 2.04 7.35
N PRO A 55 3.16 2.98 6.67
CA PRO A 55 1.73 2.89 6.42
C PRO A 55 1.43 1.88 5.30
N ILE A 56 0.62 0.88 5.62
CA ILE A 56 0.23 -0.22 4.73
C ILE A 56 -1.26 -0.17 4.47
N LEU A 57 -1.61 0.12 3.22
CA LEU A 57 -2.98 0.06 2.73
C LEU A 57 -3.28 -1.34 2.22
N ILE A 58 -4.25 -2.03 2.82
CA ILE A 58 -4.78 -3.32 2.34
C ILE A 58 -6.20 -3.12 1.84
N ARG A 59 -6.50 -3.58 0.62
CA ARG A 59 -7.85 -3.55 0.04
C ARG A 59 -8.27 -4.94 -0.40
N ALA A 60 -9.55 -5.24 -0.27
CA ALA A 60 -10.16 -6.45 -0.80
C ALA A 60 -10.62 -6.22 -2.25
N LEU A 61 -10.08 -7.00 -3.20
CA LEU A 61 -10.55 -7.03 -4.59
C LEU A 61 -11.84 -7.86 -4.72
N GLU A 62 -11.99 -8.85 -3.84
CA GLU A 62 -13.19 -9.64 -3.63
C GLU A 62 -13.36 -9.96 -2.14
N ILE A 63 -14.48 -10.56 -1.74
CA ILE A 63 -14.67 -10.98 -0.33
C ILE A 63 -13.53 -11.93 0.05
N SER A 64 -12.73 -11.52 1.03
CA SER A 64 -11.47 -12.20 1.36
C SER A 64 -11.34 -12.46 2.85
N ASP A 65 -10.90 -13.65 3.21
CA ASP A 65 -10.66 -14.07 4.59
C ASP A 65 -9.17 -13.91 4.90
N LEU A 66 -8.85 -13.07 5.87
CA LEU A 66 -7.49 -12.62 6.18
C LEU A 66 -7.04 -13.11 7.55
N GLU A 67 -5.79 -13.54 7.64
CA GLU A 67 -5.05 -13.68 8.89
C GLU A 67 -4.09 -12.49 9.01
N ILE A 68 -4.27 -11.68 10.05
CA ILE A 68 -3.55 -10.42 10.25
C ILE A 68 -2.84 -10.49 11.61
N TRP A 69 -1.55 -10.22 11.62
CA TRP A 69 -0.76 -10.00 12.82
C TRP A 69 -0.41 -8.52 12.91
N ALA A 70 -0.98 -7.83 13.90
CA ALA A 70 -0.81 -6.40 14.08
C ALA A 70 -0.75 -6.03 15.58
N PRO A 71 -0.24 -4.85 15.96
CA PRO A 71 -0.18 -4.42 17.36
C PRO A 71 -1.57 -4.23 17.99
N SER A 72 -2.57 -3.93 17.17
CA SER A 72 -3.95 -3.73 17.58
C SER A 72 -4.91 -4.29 16.54
N LYS A 73 -6.18 -4.48 16.94
CA LYS A 73 -7.22 -4.94 16.02
C LYS A 73 -7.33 -3.97 14.82
N PRO A 74 -7.30 -4.46 13.58
CA PRO A 74 -7.55 -3.64 12.39
C PRO A 74 -8.93 -2.97 12.43
N THR A 75 -8.98 -1.71 12.00
CA THR A 75 -10.23 -0.95 11.84
C THR A 75 -10.53 -0.79 10.36
N GLU A 76 -11.69 -1.28 9.91
CA GLU A 76 -12.16 -1.07 8.54
C GLU A 76 -12.46 0.41 8.31
N ILE A 77 -11.96 0.93 7.20
CA ILE A 77 -12.23 2.28 6.73
C ILE A 77 -12.89 2.19 5.35
N PRO A 78 -14.09 2.73 5.17
CA PRO A 78 -14.78 2.65 3.88
C PRO A 78 -14.10 3.55 2.85
N GLY A 79 -13.67 2.95 1.73
CA GLY A 79 -13.21 3.64 0.51
C GLY A 79 -12.09 4.65 0.74
N ILE A 80 -10.92 4.19 1.21
CA ILE A 80 -9.73 5.05 1.39
C ILE A 80 -9.24 5.58 0.04
N ILE A 81 -9.22 4.71 -0.97
CA ILE A 81 -8.83 5.09 -2.32
C ILE A 81 -10.00 5.76 -3.03
N PRO A 82 -9.89 7.05 -3.37
CA PRO A 82 -10.95 7.75 -4.08
C PRO A 82 -11.01 7.25 -5.54
N LYS A 83 -12.21 7.31 -6.13
CA LYS A 83 -12.43 6.79 -7.49
C LYS A 83 -11.54 7.48 -8.52
N GLU A 84 -11.21 8.74 -8.29
CA GLU A 84 -10.35 9.57 -9.12
C GLU A 84 -8.96 8.95 -9.32
N TRP A 85 -8.44 8.20 -8.34
CA TRP A 85 -7.16 7.49 -8.48
C TRP A 85 -7.28 6.32 -9.46
N GLU A 86 -8.35 5.53 -9.38
CA GLU A 86 -8.65 4.45 -10.32
C GLU A 86 -8.88 5.00 -11.73
N ASP A 87 -9.65 6.09 -11.84
CA ASP A 87 -9.89 6.77 -13.10
C ASP A 87 -8.58 7.30 -13.71
N LEU A 88 -7.64 7.79 -12.89
CA LEU A 88 -6.33 8.24 -13.35
C LEU A 88 -5.51 7.10 -13.96
N VAL A 89 -5.48 5.91 -13.34
CA VAL A 89 -4.79 4.72 -13.89
C VAL A 89 -5.25 4.44 -15.32
N SER A 90 -6.56 4.52 -15.59
CA SER A 90 -7.13 4.22 -16.91
C SER A 90 -6.78 5.24 -18.00
N ARG A 91 -6.36 6.45 -17.62
CA ARG A 91 -6.07 7.55 -18.54
C ARG A 91 -4.61 7.59 -18.99
N ILE A 92 -3.72 7.00 -18.20
CA ILE A 92 -2.27 7.02 -18.41
C ILE A 92 -1.91 6.05 -19.54
N LYS A 93 -1.06 6.50 -20.46
CA LYS A 93 -0.62 5.74 -21.63
C LYS A 93 0.90 5.54 -21.62
N PRO A 94 1.41 4.50 -22.31
CA PRO A 94 2.84 4.34 -22.50
C PRO A 94 3.48 5.58 -23.14
N GLY A 95 4.54 6.10 -22.51
CA GLY A 95 5.24 7.30 -22.94
C GLY A 95 4.81 8.59 -22.23
N ASP A 96 3.72 8.57 -21.46
CA ASP A 96 3.32 9.72 -20.66
C ASP A 96 4.36 9.99 -19.55
N VAL A 97 4.61 11.28 -19.30
CA VAL A 97 5.40 11.75 -18.16
C VAL A 97 4.44 12.44 -17.20
N ILE A 98 4.41 11.96 -15.95
CA ILE A 98 3.45 12.40 -14.94
C ILE A 98 4.23 13.01 -13.78
N MET A 99 3.85 14.22 -13.39
CA MET A 99 4.38 14.89 -12.22
C MET A 99 3.26 15.05 -11.19
N LEU A 100 3.48 14.55 -9.98
CA LEU A 100 2.56 14.75 -8.86
C LEU A 100 2.98 15.98 -8.06
N LEU A 101 2.09 16.97 -7.96
CA LEU A 101 2.32 18.23 -7.25
C LEU A 101 1.31 18.39 -6.11
N GLY A 102 1.75 18.92 -4.97
CA GLY A 102 0.90 19.21 -3.83
C GLY A 102 1.72 19.46 -2.55
N GLY A 103 1.05 19.95 -1.50
CA GLY A 103 1.68 20.25 -0.21
C GLY A 103 2.27 19.02 0.50
N VAL A 104 2.99 19.23 1.61
CA VAL A 104 3.52 18.14 2.44
C VAL A 104 2.36 17.33 3.05
N ASP A 105 2.52 16.00 3.13
CA ASP A 105 1.57 15.05 3.74
C ASP A 105 0.13 15.05 3.19
N VAL A 106 -0.07 15.49 1.94
CA VAL A 106 -1.38 15.41 1.26
C VAL A 106 -1.65 14.05 0.59
N GLY A 107 -0.81 13.05 0.83
CA GLY A 107 -0.98 11.69 0.28
C GLY A 107 -0.33 11.43 -1.08
N LYS A 108 0.61 12.29 -1.52
CA LYS A 108 1.31 12.13 -2.82
C LYS A 108 2.07 10.81 -2.93
N SER A 109 2.82 10.43 -1.89
CA SER A 109 3.60 9.18 -1.87
C SER A 109 2.69 7.95 -1.92
N GLY A 110 1.54 8.00 -1.25
CA GLY A 110 0.51 6.96 -1.34
C GLY A 110 -0.10 6.85 -2.75
N LEU A 111 -0.43 7.99 -3.39
CA LEU A 111 -0.90 8.03 -4.78
C LEU A 111 0.16 7.47 -5.73
N PHE A 112 1.42 7.85 -5.51
CA PHE A 112 2.53 7.39 -6.31
C PHE A 112 2.71 5.87 -6.24
N ALA A 113 2.76 5.30 -5.05
CA ALA A 113 2.83 3.85 -4.85
C ALA A 113 1.65 3.12 -5.50
N PHE A 114 0.44 3.66 -5.32
CA PHE A 114 -0.78 3.12 -5.93
C PHE A 114 -0.71 3.10 -7.46
N LEU A 115 -0.39 4.24 -8.08
CA LEU A 115 -0.28 4.35 -9.53
C LEU A 115 0.82 3.45 -10.08
N ALA A 116 2.02 3.49 -9.50
CA ALA A 116 3.15 2.70 -9.95
C ALA A 116 2.80 1.21 -9.98
N ASN A 117 2.23 0.69 -8.89
CA ASN A 117 1.82 -0.70 -8.81
C ASN A 117 0.75 -1.05 -9.84
N LYS A 118 -0.30 -0.23 -9.97
CA LYS A 118 -1.37 -0.47 -10.94
C LYS A 118 -0.88 -0.47 -12.39
N LEU A 119 -0.03 0.48 -12.75
CA LEU A 119 0.53 0.59 -14.10
C LEU A 119 1.47 -0.58 -14.42
N VAL A 120 2.32 -0.98 -13.46
CA VAL A 120 3.17 -2.16 -13.61
C VAL A 120 2.32 -3.43 -13.76
N SER A 121 1.27 -3.60 -12.94
CA SER A 121 0.32 -4.71 -13.07
C SER A 121 -0.43 -4.71 -14.40
N ALA A 122 -0.64 -3.54 -15.02
CA ALA A 122 -1.18 -3.41 -16.37
C ALA A 122 -0.16 -3.70 -17.49
N GLY A 123 1.06 -4.11 -17.14
CA GLY A 123 2.13 -4.47 -18.09
C GLY A 123 2.95 -3.27 -18.59
N MET A 124 2.80 -2.09 -17.97
CA MET A 124 3.58 -0.92 -18.34
C MET A 124 4.98 -0.97 -17.71
N ARG A 125 5.97 -0.44 -18.44
CA ARG A 125 7.29 -0.12 -17.86
C ARG A 125 7.20 1.26 -17.24
N VAL A 126 7.41 1.34 -15.92
CA VAL A 126 7.30 2.59 -15.15
C VAL A 126 8.69 2.99 -14.67
N GLY A 127 9.10 4.23 -14.96
CA GLY A 127 10.25 4.88 -14.34
C GLY A 127 9.78 5.77 -13.20
N LEU A 128 10.46 5.70 -12.06
CA LEU A 128 10.16 6.46 -10.86
C LEU A 128 11.30 7.47 -10.62
N ILE A 129 10.96 8.72 -10.37
CA ILE A 129 11.92 9.80 -10.06
C ILE A 129 11.44 10.44 -8.77
N ASP A 130 12.26 10.41 -7.73
CA ASP A 130 11.95 11.06 -6.45
C ASP A 130 12.60 12.44 -6.42
N ALA A 131 11.77 13.47 -6.60
CA ALA A 131 12.25 14.86 -6.57
C ALA A 131 12.10 15.51 -5.19
N ASP A 132 11.60 14.79 -4.18
CA ASP A 132 11.42 15.33 -2.83
C ASP A 132 12.68 15.08 -1.97
N VAL A 133 13.59 16.06 -2.01
CA VAL A 133 14.86 16.03 -1.27
C VAL A 133 14.65 15.87 0.25
N GLY A 134 13.43 16.11 0.77
CA GLY A 134 13.06 16.02 2.18
C GLY A 134 12.34 14.73 2.60
N GLN A 135 11.97 13.85 1.66
CA GLN A 135 11.28 12.60 1.94
C GLN A 135 12.00 11.45 1.20
N SER A 136 12.96 10.82 1.87
CA SER A 136 13.77 9.74 1.29
C SER A 136 13.00 8.42 1.27
N ASP A 137 12.16 8.20 0.27
CA ASP A 137 11.43 6.93 0.09
C ASP A 137 12.11 6.01 -0.96
N ILE A 138 12.86 6.56 -1.92
CA ILE A 138 13.46 5.78 -3.03
C ILE A 138 15.01 5.73 -2.96
N GLY A 139 15.65 6.67 -2.25
CA GLY A 139 17.11 6.71 -2.06
C GLY A 139 17.52 7.45 -0.80
N PRO A 140 18.80 7.36 -0.36
CA PRO A 140 19.29 8.11 0.79
C PRO A 140 19.05 9.62 0.61
N VAL A 141 18.75 10.32 1.72
CA VAL A 141 18.45 11.77 1.75
C VAL A 141 19.39 12.54 0.80
N GLY A 142 18.83 13.19 -0.22
CA GLY A 142 19.60 13.98 -1.20
C GLY A 142 19.88 13.31 -2.55
N THR A 143 19.12 12.28 -2.96
CA THR A 143 19.26 11.62 -4.27
C THR A 143 17.96 11.70 -5.09
N ILE A 144 18.07 11.88 -6.41
CA ILE A 144 16.97 11.85 -7.41
C ILE A 144 16.92 10.48 -8.09
#